data_AF-A0A821H3E8-F1
#
_entry.id   AF-A0A821H3E8-F1
#
_cell.length_a   1.000
_cell.length_b   1.000
_cell.length_c   1.000
_cell.angle_alpha   90.00
_cell.angle_beta   90.00
_cell.angle_gamma   90.00
#
_symmetry.space_group_name_H-M   'P 1'
#
loop_
_entity.id
_entity.type
_entity.pdbx_description
1 polymer ?
#
loop_
_entity_poly.entity_id
_entity_poly.type
_entity_poly.pdbx_seq_one_letter_code
_entity_poly.pdbx_strand_id
1 'polypeptide(L)'
;MTQICRNQYEQETSEQEYEWLKQKIAYYNLPSQSFECSTISHHPCIDSIQNLTIREALMRQFKDVAIQSRITLFNMYLKSAEDQREEYKKKHEVNIKKMDASQHTLNNIEKLSSTLVQLINERCNKISQRIQYIYKHKRESFQSKSN
;
A
#
# COMPACT_ATOMS: atom_id res chain seq x y z
N MET A 1 11.91 18.06 66.31
CA MET A 1 12.94 18.35 65.28
C MET A 1 12.63 17.58 63.97
N THR A 2 11.35 17.53 63.56
CA THR A 2 10.87 16.66 62.45
C THR A 2 9.95 17.41 61.48
N GLN A 3 9.74 18.71 61.68
CA GLN A 3 8.75 19.51 60.92
C GLN A 3 9.41 20.49 59.93
N ILE A 4 10.72 20.74 60.05
CA ILE A 4 11.48 21.61 59.14
C ILE A 4 11.98 20.81 57.92
N CYS A 5 12.41 19.56 58.10
CA CYS A 5 12.90 18.73 57.00
C CYS A 5 11.79 18.31 56.02
N ARG A 6 10.52 18.28 56.42
CA ARG A 6 9.41 18.03 55.48
C ARG A 6 9.29 19.13 54.42
N ASN A 7 9.56 20.37 54.80
CA ASN A 7 9.40 21.54 53.92
C ASN A 7 10.46 21.61 52.80
N GLN A 8 11.73 21.31 53.11
CA GLN A 8 12.82 21.41 52.14
C GLN A 8 12.74 20.33 51.05
N TYR A 9 12.50 19.07 51.44
CA TYR A 9 12.38 17.97 50.47
C TYR A 9 11.17 18.16 49.54
N GLU A 10 10.02 18.61 50.06
CA GLU A 10 8.85 18.91 49.23
C GLU A 10 9.11 20.06 48.23
N GLN A 11 9.89 21.06 48.65
CA GLN A 11 10.31 22.17 47.78
C GLN A 11 11.28 21.71 46.68
N GLU A 12 12.29 20.91 47.04
CA GLU A 12 13.24 20.33 46.08
C GLU A 12 12.56 19.42 45.07
N THR A 13 11.57 18.62 45.50
CA THR A 13 10.81 17.74 44.60
C THR A 13 9.97 18.57 43.63
N SER A 14 9.34 19.65 44.11
CA SER A 14 8.57 20.57 43.28
C SER A 14 9.44 21.30 42.23
N GLU A 15 10.65 21.72 42.59
CA GLU A 15 11.59 22.37 41.67
C GLU A 15 12.12 21.39 40.62
N GLN A 16 12.41 20.15 41.01
CA GLN A 16 12.80 19.09 40.08
C GLN A 16 11.70 18.76 39.08
N GLU A 17 10.45 18.63 39.53
CA GLU A 17 9.30 18.40 38.65
C GLU A 17 9.09 19.58 37.68
N TYR A 18 9.28 20.81 38.15
CA TYR A 18 9.19 22.01 37.32
C TYR A 18 10.24 22.05 36.22
N GLU A 19 11.51 21.82 36.55
CA GLU A 19 12.60 21.81 35.56
C GLU A 19 12.50 20.64 34.60
N TRP A 20 12.08 19.47 35.09
CA TRP A 20 11.79 18.33 34.23
C TRP A 20 10.69 18.63 33.21
N LEU A 21 9.63 19.33 33.63
CA LEU A 21 8.53 19.68 32.72
C LEU A 21 8.97 20.67 31.64
N LYS A 22 9.75 21.68 32.02
CA LYS A 22 10.36 22.62 31.06
C LYS A 22 11.22 21.89 30.04
N GLN A 23 12.07 20.97 30.50
CA GLN A 23 12.93 20.20 29.62
C GLN A 23 12.12 19.32 28.67
N LYS A 24 11.02 18.70 29.14
CA LYS A 24 10.11 17.97 28.25
C LYS A 24 9.43 18.87 27.21
N ILE A 25 8.91 20.02 27.62
CA ILE A 25 8.29 20.99 26.70
C ILE A 25 9.32 21.44 25.65
N ALA A 26 10.53 21.80 26.09
CA ALA A 26 11.62 22.19 25.20
C ALA A 26 11.99 21.06 24.23
N TYR A 27 12.13 19.84 24.74
CA TYR A 27 12.43 18.64 23.94
C TYR A 27 11.39 18.42 22.84
N TYR A 28 10.10 18.47 23.14
CA TYR A 28 9.03 18.27 22.15
C TYR A 28 8.87 19.43 21.16
N ASN A 29 9.37 20.63 21.50
CA ASN A 29 9.40 21.77 20.58
C ASN A 29 10.60 21.77 19.62
N LEU A 30 11.53 20.82 19.75
CA LEU A 30 12.68 20.74 18.85
C LEU A 30 12.25 20.23 17.45
N PRO A 31 12.73 20.86 16.35
CA PRO A 31 12.39 20.45 14.98
C PRO A 31 12.85 19.02 14.62
N SER A 32 13.84 18.50 15.33
CA SER A 32 14.45 17.18 15.09
C SER A 32 13.75 16.02 15.82
N GLN A 33 12.66 16.28 16.55
CA GLN A 33 11.94 15.22 17.25
C GLN A 33 11.21 14.31 16.28
N SER A 34 11.58 13.01 16.29
CA SER A 34 10.72 11.97 15.73
C SER A 34 9.65 11.61 16.76
N PHE A 35 8.40 11.94 16.44
CA PHE A 35 7.23 11.56 17.26
C PHE A 35 6.91 10.06 17.20
N GLU A 36 7.67 9.27 16.41
CA GLU A 36 7.45 7.84 16.23
C GLU A 36 7.71 7.02 17.50
N CYS A 37 8.54 7.53 18.42
CA CYS A 37 8.97 6.80 19.61
C CYS A 37 8.52 7.39 20.95
N SER A 38 7.85 8.55 20.97
CA SER A 38 7.42 9.19 22.21
C SER A 38 5.92 9.35 22.23
N THR A 39 5.22 8.35 22.75
CA THR A 39 3.87 8.59 23.25
C THR A 39 3.98 9.60 24.38
N ILE A 40 3.44 10.80 24.17
CA ILE A 40 3.24 11.78 25.24
C ILE A 40 2.18 11.16 26.15
N SER A 41 2.64 10.33 27.08
CA SER A 41 1.80 9.73 28.10
C SER A 41 1.18 10.86 28.91
N HIS A 42 -0.12 10.70 29.20
CA HIS A 42 -0.82 11.59 30.10
C HIS A 42 -0.10 11.51 31.45
N HIS A 43 0.66 12.55 31.79
CA HIS A 43 1.40 12.54 33.05
C HIS A 43 0.38 12.70 34.19
N PRO A 44 0.43 11.86 35.25
CA PRO A 44 -0.33 12.14 36.45
C PRO A 44 -0.01 13.57 36.88
N CYS A 45 -1.08 14.33 37.13
CA CYS A 45 -1.05 15.77 37.38
C CYS A 45 0.09 16.18 38.30
N ILE A 46 0.71 17.31 37.97
CA ILE A 46 1.85 17.89 38.66
C ILE A 46 1.34 18.60 39.92
N ASP A 47 0.69 17.83 40.79
CA ASP A 47 -0.02 18.35 41.96
C ASP A 47 0.97 18.88 43.01
N SER A 48 2.26 18.53 42.90
CA SER A 48 3.33 18.97 43.80
C SER A 48 3.76 20.43 43.61
N ILE A 49 3.51 21.05 42.43
CA ILE A 49 3.86 22.46 42.20
C ILE A 49 2.97 23.35 43.07
N GLN A 50 3.59 24.00 44.05
CA GLN A 50 2.90 24.83 45.04
C GLN A 50 2.26 26.08 44.41
N ASN A 51 2.89 26.67 43.38
CA ASN A 51 2.36 27.83 42.69
C ASN A 51 1.29 27.42 41.67
N LEU A 52 0.02 27.61 42.03
CA LEU A 52 -1.15 27.28 41.21
C LEU A 52 -1.09 27.89 39.80
N THR A 53 -0.72 29.18 39.69
CA THR A 53 -0.70 29.89 38.41
C THR A 53 0.35 29.33 37.46
N ILE A 54 1.55 29.02 37.98
CA ILE A 54 2.63 28.40 37.22
C ILE A 54 2.24 26.98 36.79
N ARG A 55 1.66 26.21 37.71
CA ARG A 55 1.17 24.85 37.44
C ARG A 55 0.16 24.82 36.30
N GLU A 56 -0.86 25.67 36.35
CA GLU A 56 -1.89 25.73 35.32
C GLU A 56 -1.35 26.17 33.95
N ALA A 57 -0.40 27.11 33.93
CA ALA A 57 0.23 27.57 32.70
C ALA A 57 1.06 26.44 32.04
N LEU A 58 1.88 25.74 32.83
CA LEU A 58 2.69 24.62 32.37
C LEU A 58 1.84 23.43 31.91
N MET A 59 0.77 23.11 32.64
CA MET A 59 -0.16 22.06 32.24
C MET A 59 -0.86 22.38 30.91
N ARG A 60 -1.23 23.64 30.67
CA ARG A 60 -1.78 24.08 29.39
C ARG A 60 -0.77 23.90 28.26
N GLN A 61 0.46 24.41 28.44
CA GLN A 61 1.53 24.26 27.45
C GLN A 61 1.81 22.79 27.12
N PHE A 62 1.89 21.93 28.14
CA PHE A 62 2.12 20.50 27.94
C PHE A 62 0.98 19.83 27.17
N LYS A 63 -0.28 20.18 27.46
CA LYS A 63 -1.44 19.68 26.71
C LYS A 63 -1.43 20.13 25.25
N ASP A 64 -1.09 21.38 24.99
CA ASP A 64 -1.04 21.91 23.62
C ASP A 64 0.03 21.20 22.79
N VAL A 65 1.22 21.02 23.37
CA VAL A 65 2.31 20.24 22.77
C VAL A 65 1.89 18.78 22.53
N ALA A 66 1.19 18.16 23.47
CA ALA A 66 0.67 16.80 23.32
C ALA A 66 -0.30 16.67 22.14
N ILE A 67 -1.22 17.63 22.00
CA ILE A 67 -2.20 17.69 20.92
C ILE A 67 -1.50 17.90 19.58
N GLN A 68 -0.58 18.87 19.50
CA GLN A 68 0.15 19.17 18.27
C GLN A 68 1.00 17.98 17.80
N SER A 69 1.66 17.31 18.73
CA SER A 69 2.44 16.09 18.45
C SER A 69 1.56 14.97 17.91
N ARG A 70 0.38 14.77 18.51
CA ARG A 70 -0.59 13.76 18.05
C ARG A 70 -1.12 14.07 16.65
N ILE A 71 -1.45 15.33 16.36
CA ILE A 71 -1.90 15.77 15.03
C ILE A 71 -0.79 15.54 13.99
N THR A 72 0.45 15.90 14.32
CA THR A 72 1.61 15.73 13.44
C THR A 72 1.82 14.26 13.11
N LEU A 73 1.81 13.40 14.13
CA LEU A 73 1.94 11.95 13.96
C LEU A 73 0.81 11.37 13.10
N PHE A 74 -0.43 11.80 13.33
CA PHE A 74 -1.57 11.38 12.52
C PHE A 74 -1.43 11.79 11.05
N ASN A 75 -0.97 13.01 10.78
CA ASN A 75 -0.72 13.49 9.42
C ASN A 75 0.40 12.69 8.73
N MET A 76 1.45 12.31 9.45
CA MET A 76 2.52 11.44 8.94
C MET A 76 1.97 10.05 8.57
N TYR A 77 1.16 9.45 9.42
CA TYR A 77 0.52 8.16 9.13
C TYR A 77 -0.42 8.23 7.95
N LEU A 78 -1.26 9.26 7.86
CA LEU A 78 -2.15 9.47 6.71
C LEU A 78 -1.35 9.57 5.42
N LYS A 79 -0.31 10.42 5.38
CA LYS A 79 0.52 10.58 4.20
C LYS A 79 1.19 9.26 3.79
N SER A 80 1.76 8.53 4.74
CA SER A 80 2.38 7.22 4.48
C SER A 80 1.38 6.21 3.91
N ALA A 81 0.16 6.17 4.45
CA ALA A 81 -0.91 5.31 3.94
C ALA A 81 -1.35 5.71 2.52
N GLU A 82 -1.41 7.01 2.22
CA GLU A 82 -1.71 7.50 0.87
C GLU A 82 -0.61 7.17 -0.14
N ASP A 83 0.65 7.34 0.26
CA ASP A 83 1.82 7.00 -0.56
C ASP A 83 1.83 5.49 -0.88
N GLN A 84 1.55 4.63 0.12
CA GLN A 84 1.42 3.19 -0.09
C GLN A 84 0.25 2.85 -1.03
N ARG A 85 -0.91 3.48 -0.84
CA ARG A 85 -2.09 3.28 -1.70
C ARG A 85 -1.77 3.61 -3.15
N GLU A 86 -1.07 4.71 -3.40
CA GLU A 86 -0.66 5.13 -4.73
C GLU A 86 0.35 4.15 -5.36
N GLU A 87 1.29 3.62 -4.58
CA GLU A 87 2.23 2.59 -5.04
C GLU A 87 1.50 1.30 -5.45
N TYR A 88 0.55 0.83 -4.63
CA TYR A 88 -0.26 -0.34 -4.95
C TYR A 88 -1.12 -0.12 -6.20
N LYS A 89 -1.71 1.06 -6.35
CA LYS A 89 -2.49 1.42 -7.55
C LYS A 89 -1.63 1.32 -8.82
N LYS A 90 -0.42 1.89 -8.81
CA LYS A 90 0.52 1.79 -9.95
C LYS A 90 0.89 0.34 -10.27
N LYS A 91 1.18 -0.47 -9.25
CA LYS A 91 1.46 -1.91 -9.44
C LYS A 91 0.27 -2.65 -10.04
N HIS A 92 -0.94 -2.34 -9.58
CA HIS A 92 -2.16 -2.95 -10.08
C HIS A 92 -2.44 -2.58 -11.55
N GLU A 93 -2.30 -1.31 -11.92
CA GLU A 93 -2.45 -0.86 -13.31
C GLU A 93 -1.45 -1.56 -14.26
N VAL A 94 -0.20 -1.74 -13.83
CA VAL A 94 0.81 -2.49 -14.60
C VAL A 94 0.38 -3.95 -14.77
N ASN A 95 -0.14 -4.58 -13.73
CA ASN A 95 -0.58 -5.97 -13.79
C ASN A 95 -1.79 -6.16 -14.71
N ILE A 96 -2.77 -5.24 -14.67
CA ILE A 96 -3.92 -5.26 -15.59
C ILE A 96 -3.42 -5.15 -17.03
N LYS A 97 -2.55 -4.17 -17.34
CA LYS A 97 -2.01 -4.01 -18.71
C LYS A 97 -1.27 -5.24 -19.20
N LYS A 98 -0.51 -5.91 -18.32
CA LYS A 98 0.16 -7.19 -18.64
C LYS A 98 -0.83 -8.32 -18.92
N MET A 99 -1.90 -8.40 -18.13
CA MET A 99 -2.96 -9.39 -18.30
C MET A 99 -3.70 -9.16 -19.64
N ASP A 100 -4.10 -7.93 -19.94
CA ASP A 100 -4.76 -7.57 -21.19
C ASP A 100 -3.88 -7.91 -22.41
N ALA A 101 -2.61 -7.55 -22.37
CA ALA A 101 -1.65 -7.89 -23.44
C ALA A 101 -1.51 -9.40 -23.64
N SER A 102 -1.47 -10.16 -22.55
CA SER A 102 -1.37 -11.63 -22.58
C SER A 102 -2.63 -12.27 -23.17
N GLN A 103 -3.81 -11.74 -22.84
CA GLN A 103 -5.09 -12.23 -23.33
C GLN A 103 -5.30 -11.95 -24.83
N HIS A 104 -4.84 -10.78 -25.32
CA HIS A 104 -4.81 -10.51 -26.76
C HIS A 104 -3.87 -11.45 -27.52
N THR A 105 -2.75 -11.82 -26.91
CA THR A 105 -1.79 -12.77 -27.51
C THR A 105 -2.37 -14.18 -27.59
N LEU A 106 -3.02 -14.66 -26.52
CA LEU A 106 -3.73 -15.94 -26.48
C LEU A 106 -4.85 -16.04 -27.53
N ASN A 107 -5.72 -15.01 -27.61
CA ASN A 107 -6.80 -14.96 -28.60
C ASN A 107 -6.27 -14.98 -30.05
N ASN A 108 -5.11 -14.36 -30.30
CA ASN A 108 -4.49 -14.40 -31.62
C ASN A 108 -3.92 -15.78 -31.95
N ILE A 109 -3.30 -16.46 -30.97
CA ILE A 109 -2.77 -17.82 -31.17
C ILE A 109 -3.91 -18.82 -31.44
N GLU A 110 -5.03 -18.74 -30.73
CA GLU A 110 -6.21 -19.59 -30.95
C GLU A 110 -6.89 -19.34 -32.31
N LYS A 111 -6.96 -18.07 -32.75
CA LYS A 111 -7.44 -17.75 -34.11
C LYS A 111 -6.49 -18.29 -35.19
N LEU A 112 -5.18 -18.22 -34.96
CA LEU A 112 -4.19 -18.67 -35.93
C LEU A 112 -4.23 -20.20 -36.06
N SER A 113 -4.32 -20.93 -34.94
CA SER A 113 -4.42 -22.40 -34.94
C SER A 113 -5.71 -22.90 -35.60
N SER A 114 -6.86 -22.30 -35.29
CA SER A 114 -8.14 -22.65 -35.93
C SER A 114 -8.16 -22.36 -37.44
N THR A 115 -7.60 -21.23 -37.87
CA THR A 115 -7.46 -20.91 -39.30
C THR A 115 -6.55 -21.92 -40.02
N LEU A 116 -5.44 -22.34 -39.38
CA LEU A 116 -4.51 -23.30 -39.95
C LEU A 116 -5.17 -24.67 -40.16
N VAL A 117 -5.96 -25.12 -39.19
CA VAL A 117 -6.73 -26.38 -39.29
C VAL A 117 -7.77 -26.30 -40.42
N GLN A 118 -8.47 -25.18 -40.57
CA GLN A 118 -9.41 -24.97 -41.69
C GLN A 118 -8.71 -25.07 -43.04
N LEU A 119 -7.56 -24.41 -43.21
CA LEU A 119 -6.79 -24.45 -44.46
C LEU A 119 -6.28 -25.86 -44.81
N ILE A 120 -5.84 -26.63 -43.80
CA ILE A 120 -5.46 -28.04 -43.99
C ILE A 120 -6.66 -28.85 -44.48
N ASN A 121 -7.82 -28.71 -43.83
CA ASN A 121 -9.03 -29.43 -44.21
C ASN A 121 -9.51 -29.05 -45.62
N GLU A 122 -9.48 -27.77 -45.99
CA GLU A 122 -9.77 -27.34 -47.35
C GLU A 122 -8.82 -27.97 -48.38
N ARG A 123 -7.53 -28.04 -48.06
CA ARG A 123 -6.53 -28.65 -48.94
C ARG A 123 -6.78 -30.15 -49.10
N CYS A 124 -7.06 -30.86 -48.01
CA CYS A 124 -7.44 -32.27 -48.03
C CYS A 124 -8.69 -32.52 -48.88
N ASN A 125 -9.72 -31.69 -48.74
CA ASN A 125 -10.93 -31.78 -49.57
C ASN A 125 -10.64 -31.59 -51.07
N LYS A 126 -9.82 -30.61 -51.43
CA LYS A 126 -9.40 -30.39 -52.83
C LYS A 126 -8.62 -31.59 -53.40
N ILE A 127 -7.78 -32.23 -52.58
CA ILE A 127 -7.06 -33.45 -52.98
C ILE A 127 -8.03 -34.61 -53.17
N SER A 128 -8.94 -34.84 -52.22
CA SER A 128 -9.96 -35.89 -52.31
C SER A 128 -10.85 -35.73 -53.54
N GLN A 129 -11.31 -34.52 -53.85
CA GLN A 129 -12.08 -34.23 -55.06
C GLN A 129 -11.30 -34.55 -56.34
N ARG A 130 -10.01 -34.19 -56.38
CA ARG A 130 -9.13 -34.53 -57.51
C ARG A 130 -8.97 -36.04 -57.68
N ILE A 131 -8.75 -36.77 -56.58
CA ILE A 131 -8.64 -38.23 -56.59
C ILE A 131 -9.94 -38.86 -57.11
N GLN A 132 -11.09 -38.45 -56.58
CA GLN A 132 -12.41 -38.92 -57.04
C GLN A 132 -12.62 -38.66 -58.54
N TYR A 133 -12.25 -37.48 -59.03
CA TYR A 133 -12.33 -37.14 -60.45
C TYR A 133 -11.45 -38.06 -61.32
N ILE A 134 -10.21 -38.33 -60.89
CA ILE A 134 -9.30 -39.25 -61.60
C ILE A 134 -9.89 -40.66 -61.66
N TYR A 135 -10.44 -41.16 -60.55
CA TYR A 135 -11.06 -42.49 -60.52
C TYR A 135 -12.31 -42.56 -61.38
N LYS A 136 -13.16 -41.52 -61.37
CA LYS A 136 -14.32 -41.41 -62.25
C LYS A 136 -13.92 -41.49 -63.73
N HIS A 137 -12.95 -40.66 -64.14
CA HIS A 137 -12.42 -40.67 -65.52
C HIS A 137 -11.82 -42.01 -65.93
N LYS A 138 -11.05 -42.65 -65.05
CA LYS A 138 -10.51 -43.99 -65.31
C LYS A 138 -11.64 -45.00 -65.53
N ARG A 139 -12.66 -45.01 -64.68
CA ARG A 139 -13.79 -45.93 -64.81
C ARG A 139 -14.55 -45.73 -66.13
N GLU A 140 -14.85 -44.48 -66.48
CA GLU A 140 -15.53 -44.12 -67.73
C GLU A 140 -14.70 -44.51 -68.97
N SER A 141 -13.38 -44.29 -68.92
CA SER A 141 -12.45 -44.67 -70.01
C SER A 141 -12.26 -46.19 -70.17
N PHE A 142 -12.42 -46.97 -69.10
CA PHE A 142 -12.41 -48.43 -69.17
C PHE A 142 -13.72 -48.97 -69.74
N GLN A 143 -14.87 -48.39 -69.35
CA GLN A 143 -16.17 -48.79 -69.88
C GLN A 143 -16.31 -48.48 -71.39
N SER A 144 -15.75 -47.37 -71.88
CA SER A 144 -15.77 -47.03 -73.30
C SER A 144 -14.86 -47.91 -74.19
N LYS A 145 -13.96 -48.70 -73.59
CA LYS A 145 -13.06 -49.63 -74.31
C LYS A 145 -13.57 -51.08 -74.33
N SER A 146 -14.61 -51.38 -73.57
CA SER A 146 -15.25 -52.71 -73.48
C SER A 146 -16.53 -52.84 -74.31
N ASN A 147 -16.94 -51.76 -75.00
CA ASN A 147 -17.96 -51.74 -76.04
C ASN A 147 -17.29 -51.53 -77.40
#